data_AF-A0A662VB12-F1
#
_entry.id   AF-A0A662VB12-F1
#
_cell.length_a   1.000
_cell.length_b   1.000
_cell.length_c   1.000
_cell.angle_alpha   90.00
_cell.angle_beta   90.00
_cell.angle_gamma   90.00
#
_symmetry.space_group_name_H-M   'P 1'
#
loop_
_entity.id
_entity.type
_entity.pdbx_description
1 polymer ?
#
loop_
_entity_poly.entity_id
_entity_poly.type
_entity_poly.pdbx_seq_one_letter_code
_entity_poly.pdbx_strand_id
1 'polypeptide(L)'
;MLRLRDLGDEDRRAVESVARALSYFAKSKAYGYIDRLANAFSVTTARHVITEALRDLKSERDRDPNVWLPKGDDVERVLKLIEEDLSILKVIASLALSYGW
;
A
#
# COMPACT_ATOMS: atom_id res chain seq x y z
N MET A 1 12.82 -1.28 12.56
CA MET A 1 12.69 -1.32 11.09
C MET A 1 12.34 -2.74 10.69
N LEU A 2 11.04 -2.99 10.55
CA LEU A 2 10.51 -4.23 10.01
C LEU A 2 11.10 -4.52 8.62
N ARG A 3 11.53 -5.76 8.40
CA ARG A 3 11.97 -6.25 7.10
C ARG A 3 10.96 -7.26 6.59
N LEU A 4 10.71 -7.26 5.29
CA LEU A 4 9.73 -8.15 4.65
C LEU A 4 9.96 -9.65 4.95
N ARG A 5 11.23 -10.04 5.07
CA ARG A 5 11.64 -11.44 5.35
C ARG A 5 11.31 -11.89 6.79
N ASP A 6 11.16 -10.94 7.70
CA ASP A 6 10.89 -11.20 9.12
C ASP A 6 9.37 -11.29 9.39
N LEU A 7 8.54 -10.96 8.39
CA LEU A 7 7.08 -11.09 8.46
C LEU A 7 6.64 -12.54 8.21
N GLY A 8 5.57 -12.95 8.90
CA GLY A 8 4.84 -14.17 8.59
C GLY A 8 4.19 -14.11 7.20
N ASP A 9 3.84 -15.28 6.65
CA ASP A 9 3.38 -15.40 5.26
C ASP A 9 2.13 -14.57 4.95
N GLU A 10 1.21 -14.47 5.91
CA GLU A 10 -0.03 -13.69 5.73
C GLU A 10 0.22 -12.20 5.69
N ASP A 11 1.14 -11.71 6.51
CA ASP A 11 1.50 -10.30 6.60
C ASP A 11 2.35 -9.88 5.41
N ARG A 12 3.25 -10.77 4.95
CA ARG A 12 3.97 -10.59 3.69
C ARG A 12 3.01 -10.49 2.51
N ARG A 13 2.05 -11.42 2.41
CA ARG A 13 1.02 -11.39 1.36
C ARG A 13 0.21 -10.10 1.43
N ALA A 14 -0.18 -9.64 2.61
CA ALA A 14 -0.92 -8.40 2.79
C ALA A 14 -0.14 -7.17 2.31
N VAL A 15 1.15 -7.08 2.68
CA VAL A 15 2.07 -6.04 2.22
C VAL A 15 2.20 -6.05 0.70
N GLU A 16 2.40 -7.21 0.09
CA GLU A 16 2.49 -7.37 -1.37
C GLU A 16 1.17 -6.99 -2.07
N SER A 17 0.03 -7.37 -1.49
CA SER A 17 -1.31 -7.08 -2.01
C SER A 17 -1.58 -5.56 -2.05
N VAL A 18 -1.25 -4.84 -0.97
CA VAL A 18 -1.37 -3.37 -0.92
C VAL A 18 -0.35 -2.69 -1.84
N ALA A 19 0.90 -3.16 -1.87
CA ALA A 19 1.91 -2.62 -2.79
C ALA A 19 1.50 -2.79 -4.26
N ARG A 20 0.93 -3.95 -4.62
CA ARG A 20 0.39 -4.20 -5.96
C ARG A 20 -0.75 -3.26 -6.31
N ALA A 21 -1.62 -2.95 -5.34
CA ALA A 21 -2.67 -1.95 -5.53
C ALA A 21 -2.07 -0.56 -5.83
N LEU A 22 -1.12 -0.12 -5.01
CA LEU A 22 -0.45 1.17 -5.17
C LEU A 22 0.38 1.26 -6.47
N SER A 23 0.85 0.13 -7.01
CA SER A 23 1.57 0.10 -8.29
C SER A 23 0.75 0.65 -9.46
N TYR A 24 -0.57 0.66 -9.37
CA TYR A 24 -1.44 1.33 -10.34
C TYR A 24 -1.07 2.80 -10.50
N PHE A 25 -0.90 3.52 -9.38
CA PHE A 25 -0.54 4.92 -9.39
C PHE A 25 0.88 5.15 -9.90
N ALA A 26 1.82 4.23 -9.61
CA ALA A 26 3.16 4.28 -10.19
C ALA A 26 3.13 4.16 -11.72
N LYS A 27 2.37 3.20 -12.27
CA LYS A 27 2.21 3.02 -13.73
C LYS A 27 1.60 4.24 -14.40
N SER A 28 0.66 4.88 -13.72
CA SER A 28 0.00 6.11 -14.16
C SER A 28 0.80 7.39 -13.87
N LYS A 29 2.04 7.28 -13.37
CA LYS A 29 2.92 8.40 -12.98
C LYS A 29 2.32 9.34 -11.92
N ALA A 30 1.36 8.85 -11.14
CA ALA A 30 0.66 9.56 -10.08
C ALA A 30 1.29 9.25 -8.71
N TYR A 31 2.54 9.67 -8.48
CA TYR A 31 3.33 9.26 -7.31
C TYR A 31 2.86 9.82 -5.96
N GLY A 32 1.91 10.75 -5.94
CA GLY A 32 1.49 11.47 -4.74
C GLY A 32 1.02 10.59 -3.58
N TYR A 33 0.42 9.41 -3.83
CA TYR A 33 0.08 8.47 -2.76
C TYR A 33 1.32 7.76 -2.20
N ILE A 34 2.21 7.32 -3.09
CA ILE A 34 3.42 6.56 -2.73
C ILE A 34 4.37 7.45 -1.94
N ASP A 35 4.59 8.69 -2.40
CA ASP A 35 5.48 9.65 -1.76
C ASP A 35 4.97 10.05 -0.37
N ARG A 36 3.67 10.28 -0.23
CA ARG A 36 3.05 10.61 1.07
C ARG A 36 3.14 9.45 2.05
N LEU A 37 3.02 8.20 1.59
CA LEU A 37 3.21 7.02 2.46
C LEU A 37 4.67 6.84 2.86
N ALA A 38 5.61 6.94 1.92
CA ALA A 38 7.04 6.78 2.19
C ALA A 38 7.57 7.81 3.21
N ASN A 39 6.94 8.99 3.25
CA ASN A 39 7.28 10.10 4.15
C ASN A 39 6.26 10.31 5.29
N ALA A 40 5.38 9.36 5.55
CA ALA A 40 4.43 9.47 6.66
C ALA A 40 5.14 9.32 8.01
N PHE A 41 4.96 10.31 8.90
CA PHE A 41 5.51 10.30 10.27
C PHE A 41 4.48 9.94 11.34
N SER A 42 3.23 9.65 10.94
CA SER A 42 2.18 9.24 11.86
C SER A 42 1.29 8.17 11.25
N VAL A 43 0.78 7.28 12.10
CA VAL A 43 -0.20 6.25 11.73
C VAL A 43 -1.46 6.89 11.15
N THR A 44 -1.90 8.02 11.72
CA THR A 44 -3.09 8.76 11.26
C THR A 44 -2.91 9.25 9.82
N THR A 45 -1.75 9.83 9.50
CA THR A 45 -1.43 10.25 8.12
C THR A 45 -1.42 9.06 7.18
N ALA A 46 -0.77 7.96 7.56
CA ALA A 46 -0.72 6.75 6.74
C ALA A 46 -2.12 6.19 6.47
N ARG A 47 -2.97 6.08 7.50
CA ARG A 47 -4.38 5.65 7.38
C ARG A 47 -5.18 6.54 6.43
N HIS A 48 -5.02 7.85 6.55
CA HIS A 48 -5.72 8.80 5.69
C HIS A 48 -5.32 8.62 4.22
N VAL A 49 -4.02 8.55 3.95
CA VAL A 49 -3.49 8.38 2.59
C VAL A 49 -3.88 7.02 1.98
N ILE A 50 -3.84 5.94 2.77
CA ILE A 50 -4.33 4.62 2.33
C ILE A 50 -5.83 4.69 1.98
N THR A 51 -6.63 5.37 2.80
CA THR A 51 -8.07 5.51 2.55
C THR A 51 -8.35 6.26 1.25
N GLU A 52 -7.65 7.36 0.99
CA GLU A 52 -7.76 8.10 -0.27
C GLU A 52 -7.34 7.23 -1.46
N ALA A 53 -6.20 6.57 -1.37
CA ALA A 53 -5.69 5.70 -2.42
C ALA A 53 -6.66 4.56 -2.76
N LEU A 54 -7.25 3.91 -1.74
CA LEU A 54 -8.23 2.84 -1.93
C LEU A 54 -9.54 3.37 -2.55
N ARG A 55 -9.98 4.58 -2.19
CA ARG A 55 -11.16 5.21 -2.78
C ARG A 55 -10.95 5.50 -4.27
N ASP A 56 -9.80 6.04 -4.63
CA ASP A 56 -9.46 6.30 -6.03
C ASP A 56 -9.32 4.99 -6.80
N LEU A 57 -8.61 4.00 -6.25
CA LEU A 57 -8.52 2.65 -6.84
C LEU A 57 -9.89 2.00 -7.05
N LYS A 58 -10.82 2.16 -6.11
CA LYS A 58 -12.19 1.67 -6.27
C LYS A 58 -12.88 2.32 -7.46
N SER A 59 -12.69 3.63 -7.64
CA SER A 59 -13.25 4.36 -8.78
C SER A 59 -12.65 3.90 -10.11
N GLU A 60 -11.35 3.60 -10.13
CA GLU A 60 -10.67 3.05 -11.30
C GLU A 60 -11.09 1.59 -11.58
N ARG A 61 -11.26 0.77 -10.53
CA ARG A 61 -11.79 -0.60 -10.63
C ARG A 61 -13.19 -0.67 -11.23
N ASP A 62 -14.03 0.32 -10.94
CA ASP A 62 -15.38 0.41 -11.52
C ASP A 62 -15.36 0.74 -13.01
N ARG A 63 -14.26 1.31 -13.51
CA ARG A 63 -14.03 1.58 -14.95
C ARG A 63 -13.31 0.43 -15.64
N ASP A 64 -12.34 -0.19 -14.97
CA ASP A 64 -11.58 -1.34 -15.44
C ASP A 64 -11.54 -2.46 -14.39
N PRO A 65 -12.24 -3.59 -14.62
CA PRO A 65 -12.26 -4.73 -13.71
C PRO A 65 -10.95 -5.53 -13.68
N ASN A 66 -9.85 -5.03 -14.26
CA ASN A 66 -8.52 -5.60 -14.11
C ASN A 66 -7.65 -4.84 -13.09
N VAL A 67 -8.07 -3.65 -12.64
CA VAL A 67 -7.34 -2.88 -11.61
C VAL A 67 -7.29 -3.67 -10.31
N TRP A 68 -6.11 -3.87 -9.73
CA TRP A 68 -5.98 -4.65 -8.50
C TRP A 68 -6.53 -3.88 -7.30
N LEU A 69 -7.46 -4.49 -6.55
CA LEU A 69 -7.97 -3.96 -5.28
C LEU A 69 -7.68 -4.99 -4.17
N PRO A 70 -7.00 -4.61 -3.09
CA PRO A 70 -6.67 -5.53 -2.01
C PRO A 70 -7.93 -5.91 -1.22
N LYS A 71 -7.92 -7.08 -0.59
CA LYS A 71 -9.01 -7.52 0.29
C LYS A 71 -8.99 -6.73 1.60
N GLY A 72 -10.15 -6.63 2.27
CA GLY A 72 -10.28 -5.96 3.56
C GLY A 72 -9.26 -6.47 4.59
N ASP A 73 -9.14 -7.79 4.73
CA ASP A 73 -8.20 -8.43 5.66
C ASP A 73 -6.73 -8.08 5.37
N ASP A 74 -6.34 -7.93 4.09
CA ASP A 74 -4.99 -7.51 3.72
C ASP A 74 -4.73 -6.06 4.15
N VAL A 75 -5.72 -5.17 3.95
CA VAL A 75 -5.64 -3.77 4.39
C VAL A 75 -5.54 -3.70 5.91
N GLU A 76 -6.38 -4.43 6.64
CA GLU A 76 -6.36 -4.45 8.10
C GLU A 76 -5.02 -4.93 8.67
N ARG A 77 -4.41 -5.98 8.07
CA ARG A 77 -3.08 -6.45 8.46
C ARG A 77 -2.02 -5.39 8.24
N VAL A 78 -2.02 -4.73 7.08
CA VAL A 78 -1.10 -3.63 6.82
C VAL A 78 -1.28 -2.48 7.81
N LEU A 79 -2.53 -2.14 8.18
CA LEU A 79 -2.79 -1.12 9.19
C LEU A 79 -2.24 -1.50 10.57
N LYS A 80 -2.30 -2.78 10.96
CA LYS A 80 -1.68 -3.28 12.20
C LYS A 80 -0.15 -3.18 12.15
N LEU A 81 0.46 -3.59 11.05
CA LEU A 81 1.93 -3.47 10.88
C LEU A 81 2.40 -2.01 10.92
N ILE A 82 1.60 -1.08 10.39
CA ILE A 82 1.86 0.36 10.43
C ILE A 82 1.79 0.90 11.86
N GLU A 83 0.86 0.40 12.68
CA GLU A 83 0.77 0.74 14.12
C GLU A 83 1.99 0.25 14.90
N GLU A 84 2.55 -0.91 14.52
CA GLU A 84 3.74 -1.47 15.16
C GLU A 84 5.04 -0.77 14.74
N ASP A 85 5.26 -0.57 13.43
CA ASP A 85 6.46 0.09 12.89
C ASP A 85 6.17 0.74 11.53
N LEU A 86 6.05 2.08 11.53
CA LEU A 86 5.83 2.91 10.33
C LEU A 86 6.85 2.67 9.20
N SER A 87 8.04 2.15 9.49
CA SER A 87 9.04 1.89 8.45
C SER A 87 8.57 0.87 7.40
N ILE A 88 7.55 0.06 7.69
CA ILE A 88 6.93 -0.83 6.70
C ILE A 88 6.38 -0.07 5.49
N LEU A 89 5.98 1.20 5.66
CA LEU A 89 5.50 2.04 4.56
C LEU A 89 6.56 2.27 3.49
N LYS A 90 7.84 2.33 3.88
CA LYS A 90 8.96 2.45 2.92
C LYS A 90 9.13 1.18 2.10
N VAL A 91 8.90 0.01 2.72
CA VAL A 91 8.91 -1.28 2.03
C VAL A 91 7.75 -1.34 1.02
N ILE A 92 6.54 -0.99 1.47
CA ILE A 92 5.34 -0.94 0.61
C ILE A 92 5.57 0.01 -0.58
N ALA A 93 6.08 1.22 -0.34
CA ALA A 93 6.38 2.19 -1.39
C ALA A 93 7.42 1.66 -2.39
N SER A 94 8.50 1.04 -1.89
CA SER A 94 9.55 0.46 -2.75
C SER A 94 9.00 -0.68 -3.62
N LEU A 95 8.17 -1.55 -3.05
CA LEU A 95 7.51 -2.63 -3.81
C LEU A 95 6.52 -2.08 -4.83
N ALA A 96 5.70 -1.08 -4.46
CA ALA A 96 4.75 -0.45 -5.36
C ALA A 96 5.45 0.17 -6.57
N LEU A 97 6.58 0.84 -6.35
CA LEU A 97 7.44 1.33 -7.42
C LEU A 97 7.98 0.16 -8.24
N SER A 98 8.57 -0.87 -7.62
CA SER A 98 9.13 -2.03 -8.34
C SER A 98 8.10 -2.77 -9.22
N TYR A 99 6.84 -2.86 -8.79
CA TYR A 99 5.75 -3.47 -9.55
C TYR A 99 5.16 -2.56 -10.62
N GLY A 100 5.46 -1.27 -10.53
CA GLY A 100 4.98 -0.21 -11.43
C GLY A 100 5.84 -0.02 -12.69
N TRP A 101 7.00 -0.66 -12.76
CA TRP A 101 7.91 -0.64 -13.92
C TRP A 101 7.44 -1.61 -15.01
#